data_AF-A0A8T4BYT5-F1
#
_entry.id   AF-A0A8T4BYT5-F1
#
_cell.length_a   1.000
_cell.length_b   1.000
_cell.length_c   1.000
_cell.angle_alpha   90.00
_cell.angle_beta   90.00
_cell.angle_gamma   90.00
#
_symmetry.space_group_name_H-M   'P 1'
#
loop_
_entity.id
_entity.type
_entity.pdbx_description
1 polymer ?
#
loop_
_entity_poly.entity_id
_entity_poly.type
_entity_poly.pdbx_seq_one_letter_code
_entity_poly.pdbx_strand_id
1 'polypeptide(L)' 'MLFEQDKSIGEFGEKAGYVFSYFLFTTILFFILTLLDKIPESWSYFYVMGITILIAFIGFVIGRLLR' A
#
# COMPACT_ATOMS: atom_id res chain seq x y z
N MET A 1 -25.53 -20.03 11.38
CA MET A 1 -24.19 -19.42 11.25
C MET A 1 -24.32 -17.99 11.75
N LEU A 2 -23.93 -17.75 13.01
CA LEU A 2 -24.21 -16.54 13.79
C LEU A 2 -23.27 -15.39 13.45
N PHE A 3 -23.18 -15.03 12.18
CA PHE A 3 -22.56 -13.78 11.75
C PHE A 3 -23.35 -13.25 10.57
N GLU A 4 -24.48 -12.62 10.87
CA GLU A 4 -24.94 -11.50 10.06
C GLU A 4 -23.88 -10.41 10.26
N GLN A 5 -22.77 -10.56 9.53
CA GLN A 5 -21.67 -9.61 9.55
C GLN A 5 -22.27 -8.31 9.06
N ASP A 6 -22.38 -7.35 9.97
CA ASP A 6 -22.84 -6.01 9.66
C ASP A 6 -22.01 -5.50 8.48
N LYS A 7 -22.64 -5.40 7.30
CA LYS A 7 -21.93 -5.16 6.02
C LYS A 7 -20.98 -3.97 6.13
N SER A 8 -21.38 -2.96 6.90
CA SER A 8 -20.59 -1.76 7.16
C SER A 8 -19.29 -2.04 7.94
N ILE A 9 -19.31 -2.95 8.92
CA ILE A 9 -18.11 -3.31 9.69
C ILE A 9 -17.16 -4.14 8.82
N GLY A 10 -17.70 -5.02 7.97
CA GLY A 10 -16.93 -5.78 6.99
C GLY A 10 -16.18 -4.89 6.00
N GLU A 11 -16.89 -3.95 5.35
CA GLU A 11 -16.31 -3.01 4.39
C GLU A 11 -15.27 -2.07 5.02
N PHE A 12 -15.52 -1.62 6.26
CA PHE A 12 -14.56 -0.79 6.98
C PHE A 12 -13.29 -1.58 7.32
N GLY A 13 -13.43 -2.81 7.81
CA GLY A 13 -12.32 -3.69 8.12
C GLY A 13 -11.47 -4.01 6.90
N GLU A 14 -12.09 -4.23 5.75
CA GLU A 14 -11.39 -4.46 4.48
C GLU A 14 -10.55 -3.24 4.06
N LYS A 15 -11.16 -2.04 4.05
CA LYS A 15 -10.45 -0.80 3.71
C LYS A 15 -9.33 -0.50 4.69
N ALA A 16 -9.59 -0.64 5.99
CA ALA A 16 -8.60 -0.43 7.03
C ALA A 16 -7.43 -1.43 6.92
N GLY A 17 -7.75 -2.70 6.68
CA GLY A 17 -6.76 -3.75 6.45
C GLY A 17 -5.90 -3.45 5.23
N TYR A 18 -6.50 -3.04 4.11
CA TYR A 18 -5.75 -2.66 2.91
C TYR A 18 -4.79 -1.50 3.17
N VAL A 19 -5.26 -0.43 3.83
CA VAL A 19 -4.42 0.73 4.17
C VAL A 19 -3.28 0.33 5.11
N PHE A 20 -3.57 -0.48 6.13
CA PHE A 20 -2.56 -0.98 7.06
C PHE A 20 -1.51 -1.85 6.37
N SER A 21 -1.94 -2.81 5.54
CA SER A 21 -1.05 -3.66 4.75
C SER A 21 -0.18 -2.85 3.79
N TYR A 22 -0.73 -1.79 3.18
CA TYR A 22 0.03 -0.87 2.35
C TYR A 22 1.15 -0.18 3.15
N PHE A 23 0.85 0.38 4.32
CA PHE A 23 1.86 1.01 5.18
C PHE A 23 2.93 0.03 5.66
N LEU A 24 2.52 -1.19 6.02
CA LEU A 24 3.44 -2.25 6.43
C LEU A 24 4.38 -2.63 5.26
N PHE A 25 3.84 -2.79 4.06
CA PHE A 25 4.61 -3.06 2.85
C PHE A 25 5.62 -1.95 2.55
N THR A 26 5.21 -0.68 2.54
CA THR A 26 6.12 0.44 2.28
C THR A 26 7.20 0.57 3.34
N THR A 27 6.87 0.29 4.60
CA THR A 27 7.85 0.29 5.71
C THR A 27 8.91 -0.78 5.50
N ILE A 28 8.49 -2.02 5.24
CA ILE A 28 9.41 -3.14 4.97
C ILE A 28 10.28 -2.81 3.75
N LEU A 29 9.67 -2.32 2.67
CA LEU A 29 10.39 -1.97 1.45
C LEU A 29 11.42 -0.87 1.69
N PHE A 30 11.06 0.19 2.44
CA PHE A 30 11.99 1.25 2.80
C PHE A 30 13.19 0.71 3.58
N PHE A 31 12.97 -0.15 4.58
CA PHE A 31 14.07 -0.78 5.31
C PHE A 31 14.94 -1.66 4.42
N ILE A 32 14.36 -2.49 3.55
CA ILE A 32 15.12 -3.31 2.60
C ILE A 32 15.98 -2.43 1.70
N LEU A 33 15.42 -1.36 1.13
CA LEU A 33 16.14 -0.45 0.25
C LEU A 33 17.26 0.31 0.98
N THR A 34 17.01 0.69 2.23
CA THR A 34 18.00 1.35 3.09
C THR A 34 19.15 0.40 3.43
N LEU A 35 18.85 -0.84 3.84
CA LEU A 35 19.86 -1.83 4.22
C LEU A 35 20.74 -2.28 3.04
N LEU A 36 20.24 -2.15 1.81
CA LEU A 36 20.97 -2.52 0.60
C LEU A 36 21.72 -1.34 -0.04
N ASP A 37 21.73 -0.16 0.60
CA ASP A 37 22.26 1.09 0.04
C ASP A 37 21.73 1.38 -1.37
N LYS A 38 20.47 1.00 -1.64
CA LYS A 38 19.81 1.16 -2.95
C LYS A 38 19.06 2.48 -3.06
N ILE A 39 18.99 3.26 -1.99
CA ILE A 39 18.43 4.59 -1.98
C ILE A 39 19.47 5.59 -1.49
N PRO A 40 19.52 6.81 -2.05
CA PRO A 40 20.36 7.88 -1.52
C PRO A 40 20.02 8.16 -0.06
N GLU A 41 21.00 8.48 0.78
CA GLU A 41 20.77 8.84 2.19
C GLU A 41 19.79 10.02 2.37
N SER A 42 19.67 10.88 1.36
CA SER A 42 18.71 11.99 1.33
C SER A 42 17.25 11.56 1.14
N TRP A 43 17.00 10.33 0.71
CA TRP A 43 15.65 9.83 0.46
C TRP A 43 14.98 9.39 1.75
N SER A 44 14.08 10.23 2.23
CA SER A 44 13.18 9.88 3.33
C SER A 44 12.13 8.84 2.92
N TYR A 45 11.52 8.21 3.92
CA TYR A 45 10.39 7.29 3.79
C TYR A 45 9.28 7.81 2.83
N PHE A 46 9.04 9.12 2.81
CA PHE A 46 8.04 9.75 1.96
C PHE A 46 8.29 9.56 0.46
N TYR A 47 9.54 9.47 0.02
CA TYR A 47 9.86 9.22 -1.39
C TYR A 47 9.46 7.80 -1.80
N VAL A 48 9.77 6.81 -0.97
CA VAL A 48 9.41 5.40 -1.22
C VAL A 48 7.88 5.22 -1.18
N MET A 49 7.22 5.88 -0.23
CA MET A 49 5.76 5.92 -0.19
C MET A 49 5.19 6.55 -1.47
N GLY A 50 5.70 7.71 -1.90
CA GLY A 50 5.24 8.37 -3.13
C GLY A 50 5.38 7.50 -4.39
N ILE A 51 6.51 6.81 -4.54
CA ILE A 51 6.75 5.91 -5.68
C ILE A 51 5.77 4.74 -5.67
N THR A 52 5.54 4.12 -4.50
CA THR A 52 4.61 2.99 -4.41
C THR A 52 3.16 3.40 -4.62
N ILE A 53 2.73 4.58 -4.15
CA ILE A 53 1.40 5.16 -4.51
C ILE A 53 1.30 5.32 -6.03
N LEU A 54 2.33 5.88 -6.65
CA LEU A 54 2.35 6.13 -8.09
C LEU A 54 2.26 4.83 -8.90
N ILE A 55 2.96 3.78 -8.48
CA ILE A 55 2.86 2.43 -9.07
C ILE A 55 1.43 1.87 -8.92
N ALA A 56 0.86 1.95 -7.71
CA ALA A 56 -0.51 1.49 -7.47
C ALA A 56 -1.52 2.25 -8.34
N PHE A 57 -1.34 3.56 -8.48
CA PHE A 57 -2.17 4.41 -9.33
C PHE A 57 -2.04 4.06 -10.81
N ILE A 58 -0.83 3.81 -11.31
CA ILE A 58 -0.61 3.34 -12.69
C ILE A 58 -1.32 2.00 -12.91
N GLY A 59 -1.17 1.05 -11.99
CA GLY A 59 -1.86 -0.25 -12.08
C GLY A 59 -3.38 -0.09 -12.13
N PHE A 60 -3.94 0.83 -11.34
CA PHE A 60 -5.36 1.17 -11.38
C PHE A 60 -5.79 1.77 -12.72
N VAL A 61 -5.04 2.74 -13.25
CA VAL A 61 -5.34 3.39 -14.54
C VAL A 61 -5.26 2.38 -15.69
N ILE A 62 -4.22 1.55 -15.74
CA ILE A 62 -4.08 0.50 -16.77
C ILE A 62 -5.22 -0.51 -16.66
N GLY A 63 -5.56 -0.97 -15.45
CA GLY A 63 -6.68 -1.89 -15.25
C GLY A 63 -8.02 -1.31 -15.66
N ARG A 64 -8.17 0.02 -15.60
CA ARG A 64 -9.34 0.74 -16.10
C ARG A 64 -9.35 0.93 -17.61
N LEU A 65 -8.19 1.02 -18.26
CA LEU A 65 -8.08 1.18 -19.72
C LEU A 65 -8.25 -0.15 -20.48
N LEU A 66 -7.86 -1.27 -19.87
CA LEU A 66 -7.95 -2.61 -20.46
C LEU A 66 -9.32 -3.29 -20.26
N ARG A 67 -10.19 -2.71 -19.42
CA ARG A 67 -11.59 -3.12 -19.24
C ARG A 67 -12.51 -2.19 -20.02
#